data_AF-A0A9E4WGA1-F1
#
_entry.id   AF-A0A9E4WGA1-F1
#
_cell.length_a   1.000
_cell.length_b   1.000
_cell.length_c   1.000
_cell.angle_alpha   90.00
_cell.angle_beta   90.00
_cell.angle_gamma   90.00
#
_symmetry.space_group_name_H-M   'P 1'
#
loop_
_entity.id
_entity.type
_entity.pdbx_description
1 polymer ?
#
loop_
_entity_poly.entity_id
_entity_poly.type
_entity_poly.pdbx_seq_one_letter_code
_entity_poly.pdbx_strand_id
1 'polypeptide(L)'
;MANLWRKLTYHGGNGWWNLPHTASQEADPPYEGPIGGAWLGNIWRTVTHGGVSHAGPGFYWLVGLFLGLITLLEVWLFTLQGLGGLYIPILLGLSTMKFVAVVAFFMHLRFDGRLFTYIFAASMIIGISMFSLLLLLQQFGNQVQ
;
A
#
# COMPACT_ATOMS: atom_id res chain seq x y z
N MET A 1 33.50 -25.53 -27.18
CA MET A 1 32.67 -25.17 -26.01
C MET A 1 32.28 -23.68 -26.06
N ALA A 2 31.44 -23.26 -27.02
CA ALA A 2 31.07 -21.85 -27.19
C ALA A 2 29.56 -21.69 -27.43
N ASN A 3 28.70 -22.28 -26.58
CA ASN A 3 27.30 -22.55 -26.99
C ASN A 3 26.22 -22.38 -25.90
N LEU A 4 26.44 -21.55 -24.87
CA LEU A 4 25.39 -21.18 -23.90
C LEU A 4 25.31 -19.66 -23.72
N TRP A 5 26.48 -19.03 -23.52
CA TRP A 5 26.62 -17.57 -23.44
C TRP A 5 26.08 -16.84 -24.67
N ARG A 6 26.43 -17.30 -25.87
CA ARG A 6 25.96 -16.73 -27.13
C ARG A 6 24.45 -16.90 -27.37
N LYS A 7 23.78 -17.84 -26.67
CA LYS A 7 22.33 -18.10 -26.78
C LYS A 7 21.50 -17.35 -25.74
N LEU A 8 22.08 -17.00 -24.59
CA LEU A 8 21.45 -16.14 -23.58
C LEU A 8 21.38 -14.67 -24.02
N THR A 9 22.18 -14.28 -25.01
CA THR A 9 22.37 -12.87 -25.41
C THR A 9 21.95 -12.57 -26.85
N TYR A 10 21.24 -13.47 -27.54
CA TYR A 10 20.83 -13.26 -28.94
C TYR A 10 19.34 -13.55 -29.11
N HIS A 11 18.55 -12.49 -29.31
CA HIS A 11 17.15 -12.58 -29.74
C HIS A 11 17.05 -12.08 -31.18
N GLY A 12 17.08 -13.01 -32.15
CA GLY A 12 16.97 -12.69 -33.57
C GLY A 12 15.54 -12.81 -34.07
N GLY A 13 14.79 -11.71 -34.09
CA GLY A 13 13.47 -11.64 -34.74
C GLY A 13 13.60 -11.47 -36.25
N ASN A 14 12.96 -12.34 -37.04
CA ASN A 14 13.08 -12.37 -38.50
C ASN A 14 12.05 -11.49 -39.25
N GLY A 15 11.59 -10.39 -38.65
CA GLY A 15 10.98 -9.25 -39.37
C GLY A 15 9.77 -9.51 -40.28
N TRP A 16 9.12 -10.68 -40.22
CA TRP A 16 7.92 -11.00 -41.01
C TRP A 16 6.80 -9.99 -40.78
N TRP A 17 6.61 -9.57 -39.53
CA TRP A 17 5.50 -8.73 -39.13
C TRP A 17 5.86 -7.25 -39.17
N ASN A 18 5.08 -6.46 -39.91
CA ASN A 18 5.27 -5.01 -40.07
C ASN A 18 4.74 -4.26 -38.83
N LEU A 19 5.40 -4.44 -37.69
CA LEU A 19 5.10 -3.70 -36.45
C LEU A 19 5.77 -2.33 -36.49
N PRO A 20 5.18 -1.29 -35.88
CA PRO A 20 5.88 -0.03 -35.69
C PRO A 20 7.16 -0.26 -34.88
N HIS A 21 8.29 0.23 -35.38
CA HIS A 21 9.58 0.10 -34.70
C HIS A 21 9.56 0.87 -33.38
N THR A 22 9.57 0.14 -32.27
CA THR A 22 9.76 0.72 -30.93
C THR A 22 11.24 0.60 -30.54
N ALA A 23 11.72 1.46 -29.65
CA ALA A 23 13.10 1.41 -29.14
C ALA A 23 13.48 0.07 -28.47
N SER A 24 12.49 -0.82 -28.24
CA SER A 24 12.63 -2.19 -27.74
C SER A 24 12.94 -3.22 -28.84
N GLN A 25 12.99 -2.81 -30.12
CA GLN A 25 13.22 -3.67 -31.29
C GLN A 25 14.60 -3.42 -31.92
N GLU A 26 15.41 -2.53 -31.33
CA GLU A 26 16.80 -2.30 -31.73
C GLU A 26 17.63 -3.58 -31.49
N ALA A 27 18.72 -3.78 -32.23
CA ALA A 27 19.56 -4.98 -32.04
C ALA A 27 20.30 -5.02 -30.67
N ASP A 28 20.36 -3.87 -29.98
CA ASP A 28 20.91 -3.70 -28.64
C ASP A 28 20.09 -2.65 -27.86
N PRO A 29 18.90 -3.01 -27.34
CA PRO A 29 18.05 -2.06 -26.66
C PRO A 29 18.60 -1.79 -25.26
N PRO A 30 18.66 -0.52 -24.83
CA PRO A 30 19.04 -0.23 -23.45
C PRO A 30 18.07 -0.98 -22.52
N TYR A 31 18.62 -1.69 -21.52
CA TYR A 31 17.92 -2.44 -20.45
C TYR A 31 17.45 -3.90 -20.73
N GLU A 32 17.99 -4.61 -21.73
CA GLU A 32 17.55 -5.99 -22.05
C GLU A 32 18.35 -7.15 -21.43
N GLY A 33 19.37 -6.88 -20.62
CA GLY A 33 20.11 -7.94 -19.91
C GLY A 33 19.38 -8.45 -18.66
N PRO A 34 19.62 -9.70 -18.19
CA PRO A 34 19.11 -10.21 -16.90
C PRO A 34 19.52 -9.35 -15.69
N ILE A 35 20.54 -8.51 -15.86
CA ILE A 35 21.11 -7.59 -14.88
C ILE A 35 21.37 -6.20 -15.53
N GLY A 36 20.72 -5.91 -16.66
CA GLY A 36 21.00 -4.76 -17.51
C GLY A 36 20.43 -3.43 -16.98
N GLY A 37 21.29 -2.64 -16.32
CA GLY A 37 21.26 -1.18 -16.41
C GLY A 37 20.81 -0.38 -15.19
N ALA A 38 20.12 -0.97 -14.22
CA ALA A 38 19.97 -0.45 -12.85
C ALA A 38 19.14 -1.46 -12.07
N TRP A 39 19.75 -2.48 -11.45
CA TRP A 39 18.99 -3.48 -10.68
C TRP A 39 18.09 -2.82 -9.62
N LEU A 40 18.57 -1.76 -8.95
CA LEU A 40 17.74 -0.91 -8.09
C LEU A 40 16.63 -0.17 -8.86
N GLY A 41 16.96 0.44 -9.99
CA GLY A 41 16.02 1.21 -10.81
C GLY A 41 14.92 0.36 -11.43
N ASN A 42 15.23 -0.88 -11.81
CA ASN A 42 14.26 -1.84 -12.31
C ASN A 42 13.36 -2.37 -11.18
N ILE A 43 13.87 -2.57 -9.96
CA ILE A 43 13.02 -2.83 -8.78
C ILE A 43 12.06 -1.67 -8.54
N TRP A 44 12.57 -0.44 -8.53
CA TRP A 44 11.74 0.76 -8.39
C TRP A 44 10.70 0.87 -9.52
N ARG A 45 11.07 0.59 -10.77
CA ARG A 45 10.13 0.50 -11.89
C ARG A 45 9.10 -0.60 -11.69
N THR A 46 9.46 -1.83 -11.36
CA THR A 46 8.49 -2.93 -11.21
C THR A 46 7.51 -2.67 -10.07
N VAL A 47 7.94 -1.98 -9.01
CA VAL A 47 7.05 -1.53 -7.93
C VAL A 47 6.12 -0.38 -8.36
N THR A 48 6.54 0.47 -9.32
CA THR A 48 5.79 1.66 -9.77
C THR A 48 5.13 1.57 -11.14
N HIS A 49 5.44 0.56 -11.97
CA HIS A 49 4.85 0.30 -13.28
C HIS A 49 3.47 -0.35 -13.10
N GLY A 50 2.52 0.44 -12.61
CA GLY A 50 1.08 0.17 -12.68
C GLY A 50 0.57 0.36 -14.11
N GLY A 51 1.08 -0.43 -15.05
CA GLY A 51 0.79 -0.29 -16.49
C GLY A 51 -0.54 -0.89 -16.95
N VAL A 52 -1.35 -1.53 -16.09
CA VAL A 52 -2.63 -2.12 -16.52
C VAL A 52 -3.69 -2.05 -15.43
N SER A 53 -4.40 -0.92 -15.31
CA SER A 53 -5.74 -0.81 -14.68
C SER A 53 -5.95 -1.35 -13.23
N HIS A 54 -4.93 -1.92 -12.59
CA HIS A 54 -5.01 -2.63 -11.31
C HIS A 54 -3.73 -2.32 -10.54
N ALA A 55 -3.87 -1.84 -9.30
CA ALA A 55 -2.74 -1.56 -8.43
C ALA A 55 -1.88 -2.83 -8.28
N GLY A 56 -0.63 -2.79 -8.74
CA GLY A 56 0.26 -3.93 -8.67
C GLY A 56 0.56 -4.33 -7.21
N PRO A 57 0.85 -5.60 -6.90
CA PRO A 57 1.16 -6.08 -5.54
C PRO A 57 2.25 -5.28 -4.82
N GLY A 58 3.17 -4.66 -5.57
CA GLY A 58 4.23 -3.81 -5.03
C GLY A 58 3.73 -2.52 -4.36
N PHE A 59 2.62 -1.95 -4.82
CA PHE A 59 2.04 -0.75 -4.21
C PHE A 59 1.53 -1.05 -2.79
N TYR A 60 0.85 -2.17 -2.60
CA TYR A 60 0.33 -2.59 -1.29
C TYR A 60 1.45 -2.89 -0.30
N TRP A 61 2.56 -3.47 -0.76
CA TRP A 61 3.75 -3.68 0.06
C TRP A 61 4.35 -2.36 0.55
N LEU A 62 4.41 -1.34 -0.30
CA LEU A 62 4.90 -0.01 0.08
C LEU A 62 3.98 0.65 1.13
N VAL A 63 2.67 0.59 0.91
CA VAL A 63 1.69 1.11 1.87
C VAL A 63 1.79 0.36 3.19
N GLY A 64 1.86 -0.98 3.16
CA GLY A 64 2.04 -1.81 4.36
C GLY A 64 3.31 -1.49 5.14
N LEU A 65 4.42 -1.30 4.44
CA LEU A 65 5.68 -0.90 5.06
C LEU A 65 5.56 0.47 5.72
N PHE A 66 4.92 1.44 5.07
CA PHE A 66 4.66 2.75 5.66
C PHE A 66 3.81 2.65 6.92
N LEU A 67 2.72 1.88 6.91
CA LEU A 67 1.91 1.64 8.11
C LEU A 67 2.71 0.95 9.22
N GLY A 68 3.54 -0.03 8.86
CA GLY A 68 4.46 -0.69 9.78
C GLY A 68 5.42 0.30 10.46
N LEU A 69 5.93 1.26 9.70
CA LEU A 69 6.80 2.32 10.22
C LEU A 69 6.06 3.24 11.21
N ILE A 70 4.81 3.60 10.92
CA ILE A 70 3.96 4.35 11.87
C ILE A 70 3.68 3.49 13.13
N THR A 71 3.53 2.17 13.02
CA THR A 71 3.37 1.29 14.20
C THR A 71 4.62 1.21 15.05
N LEU A 72 5.80 1.12 14.44
CA LEU A 72 7.06 1.15 15.16
C LEU A 72 7.23 2.50 15.88
N LEU A 73 6.91 3.60 15.20
CA LEU A 73 6.93 4.93 15.80
C LEU A 73 5.96 5.05 16.98
N GLU A 74 4.75 4.50 16.88
CA GLU A 74 3.76 4.50 17.98
C GLU A 74 4.28 3.73 19.21
N VAL A 75 4.83 2.53 19.01
CA VAL A 75 5.44 1.73 20.09
C VAL A 75 6.63 2.46 20.69
N TRP A 76 7.43 3.14 19.87
CA TRP A 76 8.53 3.95 20.37
C TRP A 76 8.04 5.15 21.19
N LEU A 77 7.01 5.88 20.73
CA LEU A 77 6.38 6.96 21.49
C LEU A 77 5.77 6.46 22.80
N PHE A 78 5.21 5.25 22.82
CA PHE A 78 4.71 4.59 24.04
C PHE A 78 5.79 4.45 25.12
N THR A 79 7.06 4.26 24.72
CA THR A 79 8.18 4.15 25.67
C THR A 79 8.64 5.50 26.25
N LEU A 80 8.28 6.62 25.62
CA LEU A 80 8.67 7.95 26.09
C LEU A 80 7.71 8.41 27.21
N GLN A 81 8.17 8.35 28.46
CA GLN A 81 7.40 8.75 29.66
C GLN A 81 7.17 10.28 29.79
N GLY A 82 7.41 11.06 28.74
CA GLY A 82 7.43 12.54 28.79
C GLY A 82 6.17 13.25 28.29
N LEU A 83 5.14 12.54 27.80
CA LEU A 83 4.03 13.16 27.05
C LEU A 83 2.80 13.58 27.89
N GLY A 84 2.80 13.32 29.20
CA GLY A 84 1.75 13.78 30.12
C GLY A 84 0.32 13.55 29.60
N GLY A 85 -0.55 14.56 29.71
CA GLY A 85 -1.95 14.50 29.25
C GLY A 85 -2.16 14.49 27.73
N LEU A 86 -1.14 14.87 26.93
CA LEU A 86 -1.20 14.84 25.46
C LEU A 86 -0.95 13.44 24.89
N TYR A 87 -0.54 12.50 25.73
CA TYR A 87 -0.28 11.13 25.35
C TYR A 87 -1.49 10.43 24.70
N ILE A 88 -2.66 10.52 25.36
CA ILE A 88 -3.90 9.88 24.89
C ILE A 88 -4.34 10.39 23.52
N PRO A 89 -4.47 11.73 23.27
CA PRO A 89 -4.93 12.21 21.98
C PRO A 89 -3.93 11.92 20.84
N ILE A 90 -2.63 11.92 21.11
CA ILE A 90 -1.61 11.59 20.11
C ILE A 90 -1.72 10.13 19.67
N LEU A 91 -1.81 9.20 20.62
CA LEU A 91 -1.97 7.77 20.31
C LEU A 91 -3.29 7.49 19.58
N LEU A 92 -4.39 8.10 20.05
CA LEU A 92 -5.69 7.96 19.40
C LEU A 92 -5.66 8.52 17.97
N GLY A 93 -4.99 9.64 17.74
CA GLY A 93 -4.79 10.22 16.41
C GLY A 93 -3.96 9.30 15.49
N LEU A 94 -2.84 8.78 15.97
CA LEU A 94 -1.98 7.85 15.21
C LEU A 94 -2.72 6.55 14.86
N SER A 95 -3.49 6.00 15.80
CA SER A 95 -4.30 4.80 15.59
C SER A 95 -5.43 5.07 14.57
N THR A 96 -6.12 6.20 14.69
CA THR A 96 -7.16 6.62 13.73
C THR A 96 -6.60 6.78 12.33
N MET A 97 -5.43 7.42 12.19
CA MET A 97 -4.76 7.60 10.89
C MET A 97 -4.42 6.26 10.24
N LYS A 98 -3.91 5.30 11.02
CA LYS A 98 -3.63 3.93 10.54
C LYS A 98 -4.91 3.25 10.08
N PHE A 99 -5.96 3.30 10.89
CA PHE A 99 -7.24 2.72 10.55
C PHE A 99 -7.77 3.25 9.21
N VAL A 100 -7.77 4.57 9.01
CA VAL A 100 -8.19 5.19 7.75
C VAL A 100 -7.31 4.74 6.59
N ALA A 101 -5.98 4.66 6.78
CA ALA A 101 -5.07 4.18 5.74
C ALA A 101 -5.32 2.70 5.36
N VAL A 102 -5.56 1.83 6.35
CA VAL A 102 -5.93 0.42 6.11
C VAL A 102 -7.24 0.33 5.33
N VAL A 103 -8.27 1.05 5.78
CA VAL A 103 -9.59 1.00 5.14
C VAL A 103 -9.53 1.57 3.71
N ALA A 104 -8.85 2.69 3.50
CA ALA A 104 -8.78 3.32 2.18
C ALA A 104 -7.99 2.48 1.17
N PHE A 105 -6.85 1.90 1.58
CA PHE A 105 -5.93 1.22 0.65
C PHE A 105 -6.01 -0.31 0.71
N PHE A 106 -6.01 -0.93 1.89
CA PHE A 106 -6.03 -2.40 2.02
C PHE A 106 -7.43 -2.99 1.88
N MET A 107 -8.48 -2.29 2.32
CA MET A 107 -9.86 -2.70 2.06
C MET A 107 -10.39 -2.20 0.71
N HIS A 108 -9.52 -1.63 -0.14
CA HIS A 108 -9.84 -1.21 -1.51
C HIS A 108 -10.93 -0.14 -1.65
N LEU A 109 -11.45 0.46 -0.57
CA LEU A 109 -12.51 1.49 -0.64
C LEU A 109 -12.15 2.67 -1.55
N ARG A 110 -10.87 3.02 -1.68
CA ARG A 110 -10.41 4.09 -2.59
C ARG A 110 -10.51 3.71 -4.07
N PHE A 111 -10.37 2.43 -4.39
CA PHE A 111 -10.37 1.91 -5.76
C PHE A 111 -11.72 1.33 -6.18
N ASP A 112 -12.58 0.99 -5.22
CA ASP A 112 -13.93 0.48 -5.43
C ASP A 112 -15.00 1.58 -5.57
N GLY A 113 -16.23 1.15 -5.90
CA GLY A 113 -17.38 2.06 -6.00
C GLY A 113 -17.76 2.71 -4.67
N ARG A 114 -18.26 3.95 -4.73
CA ARG A 114 -18.67 4.76 -3.56
C ARG A 114 -19.68 4.07 -2.64
N LEU A 115 -20.47 3.12 -3.17
CA LEU A 115 -21.42 2.31 -2.40
C LEU A 115 -20.75 1.56 -1.24
N PHE A 116 -19.57 0.95 -1.48
CA PHE A 116 -18.85 0.22 -0.45
C PHE A 116 -18.36 1.14 0.66
N THR A 117 -17.93 2.36 0.30
CA THR A 117 -17.56 3.38 1.29
C THR A 117 -18.75 3.79 2.16
N TYR A 118 -19.94 3.96 1.57
CA TYR A 118 -21.14 4.31 2.33
C TYR A 118 -21.60 3.21 3.26
N ILE A 119 -21.62 1.94 2.82
CA ILE A 119 -22.01 0.81 3.66
C ILE A 119 -21.04 0.66 4.84
N PHE A 120 -19.74 0.75 4.57
CA PHE A 120 -18.71 0.70 5.61
C PHE A 120 -18.87 1.85 6.61
N ALA A 121 -18.95 3.09 6.12
CA ALA A 121 -19.10 4.26 6.98
C ALA A 121 -20.41 4.22 7.80
N ALA A 122 -21.51 3.76 7.22
CA ALA A 122 -22.77 3.57 7.93
C ALA A 122 -22.62 2.57 9.09
N SER A 123 -21.98 1.41 8.82
CA SER A 123 -21.73 0.42 9.88
C SER A 123 -20.83 0.96 10.99
N MET A 124 -19.81 1.77 10.65
CA MET A 124 -18.92 2.41 11.61
C MET A 124 -19.67 3.41 12.51
N ILE A 125 -20.51 4.27 11.91
CA ILE A 125 -21.32 5.25 12.64
C ILE A 125 -22.30 4.54 13.58
N ILE A 126 -22.94 3.46 13.12
CA ILE A 126 -23.86 2.66 13.94
C ILE A 126 -23.11 1.99 15.10
N GLY A 127 -21.91 1.45 14.86
CA GLY A 127 -21.10 0.84 15.91
C GLY A 127 -20.66 1.85 16.99
N ILE A 128 -20.18 3.03 16.56
CA ILE A 128 -19.79 4.11 17.46
C ILE A 128 -20.99 4.63 18.26
N SER A 129 -22.15 4.81 17.61
CA SER A 129 -23.37 5.28 18.28
C SER A 129 -23.86 4.27 19.31
N MET A 130 -23.86 2.97 18.99
CA MET A 130 -24.21 1.92 19.94
C MET A 130 -23.27 1.87 21.14
N PHE A 131 -21.96 1.93 20.90
CA PHE A 131 -20.97 1.92 21.98
C PHE A 131 -21.11 3.14 22.89
N SER A 132 -21.26 4.33 22.30
CA SER A 132 -21.46 5.56 23.07
C SER A 132 -22.78 5.59 23.86
N LEU A 133 -23.87 5.04 23.30
CA LEU A 133 -25.13 4.84 24.01
C LEU A 133 -24.99 3.91 25.21
N LEU A 134 -24.25 2.81 25.07
CA LEU A 134 -24.00 1.87 26.17
C LEU A 134 -23.19 2.52 27.29
N LEU A 135 -22.15 3.29 26.96
CA LEU A 135 -21.38 4.06 27.95
C LEU A 135 -22.24 5.08 28.68
N LEU A 136 -23.11 5.78 27.94
CA LEU A 136 -24.05 6.74 28.51
C LEU A 136 -25.02 6.05 29.48
N LEU A 137 -25.59 4.91 29.08
CA LEU A 137 -26.51 4.13 29.92
C LEU A 137 -25.81 3.63 31.19
N GLN A 138 -24.58 3.11 31.07
CA GLN A 138 -23.77 2.68 32.22
C GLN A 138 -23.53 3.83 33.19
N GLN A 139 -23.19 5.02 32.66
CA GLN A 139 -22.99 6.21 33.49
C GLN A 139 -24.27 6.58 34.26
N PHE A 140 -25.44 6.60 33.62
CA PHE A 140 -26.70 6.87 34.30
C PHE A 140 -27.06 5.79 35.33
N GLY A 141 -26.83 4.52 35.01
CA GLY A 141 -27.06 3.41 35.94
C GLY A 141 -26.23 3.54 37.22
N ASN A 142 -24.97 3.96 37.11
CA ASN A 142 -24.09 4.18 38.26
C ASN A 142 -24.49 5.37 39.13
N GLN A 143 -25.25 6.36 38.61
CA GLN A 143 -25.72 7.50 39.41
C GLN A 143 -26.97 7.18 40.25
N VAL A 144 -27.65 6.07 39.96
CA VAL A 144 -28.88 5.65 40.64
C VAL A 144 -28.59 4.68 41.80
N GLN A 145 -27.36 4.16 41.90
CA GLN A 145 -26.87 3.39 43.04
C GLN A 145 -26.15 4.29 44.05
#